data_AF-A0A3E4MQL8-F1
#
_entry.id   AF-A0A3E4MQL8-F1
#
_cell.length_a   1.000
_cell.length_b   1.000
_cell.length_c   1.000
_cell.angle_alpha   90.00
_cell.angle_beta   90.00
_cell.angle_gamma   90.00
#
_symmetry.space_group_name_H-M   'P 1'
#
loop_
_entity.id
_entity.type
_entity.pdbx_description
1 polymer ?
#
loop_
_entity_poly.entity_id
_entity_poly.type
_entity_poly.pdbx_seq_one_letter_code
_entity_poly.pdbx_strand_id
1 'polypeptide(L)'
;MKFIDIVAILGALAWLPQIISWIYNWMKKPKISIYHDGEAEVGYIKNGNAFNLRFSFLARDKHALIDDIELVLIDKDGAHHTLKWMWYSETFYELQGPGGNATMAKQQNAIAINAFKDVLIEKFIGFQSVAFLEKRKQLAYKLTTFIENQKINTNVDVDAIKCSNEYNELIRLYKSSLFWKAGDYNAVAKIHVADTNEIIEHSFNFRLSELEIDTLNKNVEFAKSVIDCEFVDSSKQPTGTWLWAKPTIN
;
A
#
# COMPACT_ATOMS: atom_id res chain seq x y z
N MET A 1 -20.34 -53.91 36.94
CA MET A 1 -19.16 -53.53 36.15
C MET A 1 -18.01 -54.43 36.53
N LYS A 2 -17.35 -55.05 35.56
CA LYS A 2 -16.11 -55.78 35.79
C LYS A 2 -15.00 -54.77 36.02
N PHE A 3 -13.95 -55.15 36.76
CA PHE A 3 -12.77 -54.30 37.00
C PHE A 3 -12.18 -53.74 35.69
N ILE A 4 -12.23 -54.55 34.62
CA ILE A 4 -11.84 -54.18 33.25
C ILE A 4 -12.65 -53.00 32.69
N ASP A 5 -13.96 -52.92 32.98
CA ASP A 5 -14.82 -51.82 32.51
C ASP A 5 -14.44 -50.50 33.19
N ILE A 6 -14.08 -50.56 34.48
CA ILE A 6 -13.62 -49.39 35.25
C ILE A 6 -12.27 -48.89 34.72
N VAL A 7 -11.33 -49.81 34.45
CA VAL A 7 -10.02 -49.47 33.87
C VAL A 7 -10.16 -48.88 32.47
N ALA A 8 -11.07 -49.41 31.65
CA ALA A 8 -11.35 -48.87 30.32
C ALA A 8 -11.95 -47.44 30.38
N ILE A 9 -12.87 -47.18 31.32
CA ILE A 9 -13.45 -45.84 31.51
C ILE A 9 -12.40 -44.85 32.02
N LEU A 10 -11.56 -45.24 32.98
CA LEU A 10 -10.47 -44.40 33.48
C LEU A 10 -9.43 -44.11 32.38
N GLY A 11 -9.11 -45.10 31.54
CA GLY A 11 -8.25 -44.93 30.38
C GLY A 11 -8.84 -43.95 29.35
N ALA A 12 -10.14 -44.03 29.07
CA ALA A 12 -10.82 -43.09 28.18
C ALA A 12 -10.88 -41.66 28.78
N LEU A 13 -11.12 -41.53 30.09
CA LEU A 13 -11.13 -40.25 30.80
C LEU A 13 -9.74 -39.59 30.85
N ALA A 14 -8.65 -40.35 30.80
CA ALA A 14 -7.29 -39.81 30.74
C ALA A 14 -7.02 -38.98 29.46
N TRP A 15 -7.74 -39.26 28.37
CA TRP A 15 -7.66 -38.51 27.12
C TRP A 15 -8.55 -37.27 27.10
N LEU A 16 -9.54 -37.17 28.00
CA LEU A 16 -10.51 -36.08 28.01
C LEU A 16 -9.85 -34.68 28.08
N PRO A 17 -8.86 -34.42 28.97
CA PRO A 17 -8.18 -33.13 29.03
C PRO A 17 -7.47 -32.77 27.72
N GLN A 18 -6.88 -33.77 27.05
CA GLN A 18 -6.17 -33.58 25.79
C GLN A 18 -7.13 -33.26 24.64
N ILE A 19 -8.26 -33.98 24.55
CA ILE A 19 -9.31 -33.73 23.56
C ILE A 19 -9.93 -32.35 23.76
N ILE A 20 -10.21 -31.96 25.00
CA ILE A 20 -10.74 -30.62 25.33
C ILE A 20 -9.73 -29.54 24.92
N SER A 21 -8.43 -29.74 25.21
CA SER A 21 -7.37 -28.82 24.79
C SER A 21 -7.27 -28.69 23.27
N TRP A 22 -7.39 -29.80 22.52
CA TRP A 22 -7.40 -29.76 21.07
C TRP A 22 -8.60 -29.01 20.51
N ILE A 23 -9.81 -29.29 21.00
CA ILE A 23 -11.03 -28.59 20.59
C ILE A 23 -10.91 -27.09 20.90
N TYR A 24 -10.45 -26.75 22.11
CA TYR A 24 -10.27 -25.37 22.52
C TYR A 24 -9.25 -24.62 21.65
N ASN A 25 -8.08 -25.21 21.41
CA ASN A 25 -7.06 -24.62 20.55
C ASN A 25 -7.49 -24.56 19.08
N TRP A 26 -8.28 -25.52 18.61
CA TRP A 26 -8.84 -25.49 17.27
C TRP A 26 -9.84 -24.34 17.10
N MET A 27 -10.71 -24.09 18.10
CA MET A 27 -11.68 -23.00 18.08
C MET A 27 -11.08 -21.60 18.33
N LYS A 28 -9.88 -21.48 18.90
CA LYS A 28 -9.22 -20.19 19.09
C LYS A 28 -9.01 -19.48 17.75
N LYS A 29 -9.41 -18.21 17.67
CA LYS A 29 -9.13 -17.31 16.53
C LYS A 29 -7.81 -16.58 16.74
N PRO A 30 -7.08 -16.22 15.66
CA PRO A 30 -5.96 -15.30 15.78
C PRO A 30 -6.44 -13.95 16.31
N LYS A 31 -5.61 -13.31 17.14
CA LYS A 31 -5.80 -11.92 17.57
C LYS A 31 -4.63 -11.10 17.05
N ILE A 32 -4.90 -10.10 16.22
CA ILE A 32 -3.85 -9.27 15.64
C ILE A 32 -3.82 -7.92 16.36
N SER A 33 -2.66 -7.56 16.87
CA SER A 33 -2.36 -6.20 17.32
C SER A 33 -1.58 -5.49 16.22
N ILE A 34 -1.97 -4.26 15.93
CA ILE A 34 -1.41 -3.44 14.85
C ILE A 34 -0.76 -2.22 15.49
N TYR A 35 0.43 -1.90 15.01
CA TYR A 35 1.18 -0.71 15.37
C TYR A 35 1.63 -0.02 14.08
N HIS A 36 2.01 1.25 14.19
CA HIS A 36 2.54 2.01 13.08
C HIS A 36 3.70 2.90 13.56
N ASP A 37 4.54 3.29 12.62
CA ASP A 37 5.62 4.24 12.85
C ASP A 37 5.08 5.68 12.95
N GLY A 38 5.84 6.56 13.60
CA GLY A 38 5.45 7.95 13.85
C GLY A 38 5.61 8.88 12.65
N GLU A 39 6.11 8.40 11.52
CA GLU A 39 6.29 9.19 10.29
C GLU A 39 5.67 8.44 9.09
N ALA A 40 4.90 9.17 8.29
CA ALA A 40 4.39 8.70 7.00
C ALA A 40 5.22 9.28 5.83
N GLU A 41 5.09 8.68 4.65
CA GLU A 41 5.45 9.34 3.40
C GLU A 41 4.18 9.61 2.59
N VAL A 42 3.86 10.89 2.41
CA VAL A 42 2.75 11.34 1.57
C VAL A 42 3.31 11.82 0.24
N GLY A 43 2.72 11.36 -0.85
CA GLY A 43 3.24 11.61 -2.19
C GLY A 43 2.16 11.85 -3.23
N TYR A 44 2.58 12.50 -4.32
CA TYR A 44 1.87 12.48 -5.60
C TYR A 44 2.87 12.10 -6.65
N ILE A 45 2.83 10.84 -7.08
CA ILE A 45 3.87 10.23 -7.90
C ILE A 45 3.31 9.78 -9.25
N LYS A 46 4.12 9.05 -10.03
CA LYS A 46 3.71 8.49 -11.33
C LYS A 46 2.36 7.77 -11.26
N ASN A 47 2.06 7.11 -10.16
CA ASN A 47 0.83 6.35 -9.96
C ASN A 47 -0.29 7.14 -9.24
N GLY A 48 -0.16 8.46 -9.15
CA GLY A 48 -1.14 9.35 -8.50
C GLY A 48 -0.83 9.55 -7.02
N ASN A 49 -1.88 9.82 -6.24
CA ASN A 49 -1.77 10.01 -4.80
C ASN A 49 -1.26 8.72 -4.13
N ALA A 50 -0.24 8.88 -3.29
CA ALA A 50 0.38 7.82 -2.55
C ALA A 50 0.46 8.18 -1.07
N PHE A 51 0.31 7.17 -0.22
CA PHE A 51 0.54 7.25 1.21
C PHE A 51 1.32 6.00 1.58
N ASN A 52 2.51 6.13 2.17
CA ASN A 52 3.30 5.00 2.63
C ASN A 52 3.47 5.09 4.14
N LEU A 53 3.34 3.95 4.82
CA LEU A 53 3.51 3.88 6.26
C LEU A 53 4.06 2.52 6.66
N ARG A 54 4.92 2.52 7.68
CA ARG A 54 5.41 1.31 8.30
C ARG A 54 4.39 0.83 9.32
N PHE A 55 3.92 -0.39 9.12
CA PHE A 55 3.05 -1.10 10.04
C PHE A 55 3.82 -2.26 10.67
N SER A 56 3.51 -2.52 11.95
CA SER A 56 3.98 -3.70 12.66
C SER A 56 2.78 -4.54 13.10
N PHE A 57 2.79 -5.82 12.77
CA PHE A 57 1.71 -6.75 13.09
C PHE A 57 2.20 -7.79 14.09
N LEU A 58 1.41 -8.02 15.14
CA LEU A 58 1.66 -9.05 16.14
C LEU A 58 0.43 -9.96 16.24
N ALA A 59 0.57 -11.20 15.77
CA ALA A 59 -0.47 -12.20 15.92
C ALA A 59 -0.31 -12.96 17.24
N ARG A 60 -1.39 -13.05 18.01
CA ARG A 60 -1.51 -13.84 19.25
C ARG A 60 -2.45 -15.01 19.03
N ASP A 61 -2.32 -16.01 19.90
CA ASP A 61 -3.02 -17.30 19.86
C ASP A 61 -2.66 -18.20 18.66
N LYS A 62 -2.74 -17.69 17.43
CA LYS A 62 -2.42 -18.35 16.16
C LYS A 62 -1.75 -17.39 15.18
N HIS A 63 -1.12 -17.92 14.12
CA HIS A 63 -0.72 -17.10 12.98
C HIS A 63 -1.96 -16.59 12.25
N ALA A 64 -1.80 -15.52 11.48
CA ALA A 64 -2.87 -14.93 10.70
C ALA A 64 -2.37 -14.49 9.33
N LEU A 65 -3.17 -14.75 8.30
CA LEU A 65 -2.94 -14.27 6.95
C LEU A 65 -3.73 -12.98 6.72
N ILE A 66 -3.01 -11.89 6.48
CA ILE A 66 -3.56 -10.61 6.03
C ILE A 66 -3.47 -10.60 4.51
N ASP A 67 -4.58 -10.43 3.81
CA ASP A 67 -4.67 -10.52 2.34
C ASP A 67 -5.27 -9.26 1.69
N ASP A 68 -5.69 -8.27 2.47
CA ASP A 68 -6.05 -6.94 1.97
C ASP A 68 -5.85 -5.88 3.06
N ILE A 69 -5.38 -4.71 2.66
CA ILE A 69 -5.37 -3.51 3.52
C ILE A 69 -5.86 -2.33 2.69
N GLU A 70 -6.91 -1.70 3.19
CA GLU A 70 -7.49 -0.48 2.63
C GLU A 70 -7.27 0.69 3.60
N LEU A 71 -6.81 1.82 3.07
CA LEU A 71 -6.63 3.05 3.83
C LEU A 71 -7.74 4.03 3.44
N VAL A 72 -8.60 4.34 4.40
CA VAL A 72 -9.65 5.34 4.26
C VAL A 72 -9.19 6.62 4.94
N LEU A 73 -9.11 7.70 4.16
CA LEU A 73 -8.70 9.02 4.60
C LEU A 73 -9.89 9.96 4.57
N ILE A 74 -10.00 10.79 5.60
CA ILE A 74 -10.97 11.89 5.69
C ILE A 74 -10.17 13.18 5.81
N ASP A 75 -10.28 14.06 4.82
CA ASP A 75 -9.60 15.36 4.82
C ASP A 75 -10.30 16.36 5.77
N LYS A 76 -9.67 17.53 5.97
CA LYS A 76 -10.25 18.61 6.81
C LYS A 76 -11.62 19.11 6.35
N ASP A 77 -11.95 18.93 5.07
CA ASP A 77 -13.21 19.36 4.47
C ASP A 77 -14.28 18.25 4.54
N GLY A 78 -13.92 17.08 5.08
CA GLY A 78 -14.79 15.89 5.19
C GLY A 78 -14.83 15.02 3.93
N ALA A 79 -13.95 15.26 2.95
CA ALA A 79 -13.88 14.43 1.75
C ALA A 79 -13.24 13.08 2.06
N HIS A 80 -13.87 12.01 1.57
CA HIS A 80 -13.40 10.65 1.73
C HIS A 80 -12.51 10.23 0.56
N HIS A 81 -11.32 9.70 0.88
CA HIS A 81 -10.40 9.14 -0.09
C HIS A 81 -10.02 7.72 0.31
N THR A 82 -10.23 6.77 -0.59
CA THR A 82 -9.82 5.38 -0.40
C THR A 82 -8.55 5.10 -1.20
N LEU A 83 -7.54 4.57 -0.52
CA LEU A 83 -6.32 4.05 -1.10
C LEU A 83 -6.21 2.55 -0.79
N LYS A 84 -5.71 1.76 -1.74
CA LYS A 84 -5.46 0.32 -1.54
C LYS A 84 -3.97 0.08 -1.41
N TRP A 85 -3.60 -0.91 -0.61
CA TRP A 85 -2.22 -1.38 -0.58
C TRP A 85 -1.80 -1.87 -1.98
N MET A 86 -0.61 -1.52 -2.42
CA MET A 86 -0.12 -1.89 -3.75
C MET A 86 1.15 -2.73 -3.66
N TRP A 87 2.00 -2.38 -2.69
CA TRP A 87 3.26 -3.04 -2.44
C TRP A 87 3.60 -2.92 -0.96
N TYR A 88 4.48 -3.80 -0.51
CA TYR A 88 5.16 -3.64 0.76
C TYR A 88 6.63 -3.98 0.60
N SER A 89 7.47 -3.44 1.48
CA SER A 89 8.89 -3.76 1.55
C SER A 89 9.30 -4.17 2.94
N GLU A 90 10.29 -5.04 2.99
CA GLU A 90 10.94 -5.51 4.21
C GLU A 90 12.39 -5.05 4.19
N THR A 91 12.84 -4.40 5.25
CA THR A 91 14.25 -4.09 5.47
C THR A 91 14.95 -5.34 5.97
N PHE A 92 15.98 -5.82 5.26
CA PHE A 92 16.75 -7.00 5.68
C PHE A 92 17.97 -6.61 6.49
N TYR A 93 18.74 -5.63 6.02
CA TYR A 93 19.96 -5.16 6.69
C TYR A 93 20.19 -3.68 6.44
N GLU A 94 20.68 -2.99 7.47
CA GLU A 94 21.26 -1.66 7.37
C GLU A 94 22.78 -1.80 7.49
N LEU A 95 23.50 -1.47 6.42
CA LEU A 95 24.95 -1.42 6.41
C LEU A 95 25.38 0.01 6.75
N GLN A 96 26.01 0.19 7.90
CA GLN A 96 26.68 1.47 8.22
C GLN A 96 28.06 1.47 7.59
N GLY A 97 28.28 2.33 6.59
CA GLY A 97 29.58 2.56 5.97
C GLY A 97 30.11 3.97 6.23
N PRO A 98 31.40 4.24 5.97
CA PRO A 98 32.00 5.57 6.12
C PRO A 98 31.33 6.67 5.28
N GLY A 99 30.54 6.30 4.26
CA GLY A 99 29.79 7.21 3.39
C GLY A 99 28.28 7.31 3.71
N GLY A 100 27.80 6.71 4.80
CA GLY A 100 26.40 6.70 5.20
C GLY A 100 25.79 5.30 5.34
N ASN A 101 24.50 5.26 5.70
CA ASN A 101 23.77 4.01 5.90
C ASN A 101 23.19 3.54 4.56
N ALA A 102 23.53 2.32 4.14
CA ALA A 102 22.92 1.65 2.99
C ALA A 102 21.91 0.62 3.48
N THR A 103 20.64 0.81 3.17
CA THR A 103 19.55 -0.10 3.57
C THR A 103 19.23 -1.03 2.41
N MET A 104 19.35 -2.34 2.62
CA MET A 104 18.90 -3.34 1.65
C MET A 104 17.47 -3.76 2.01
N ALA A 105 16.52 -3.40 1.14
CA ALA A 105 15.11 -3.75 1.28
C ALA A 105 14.62 -4.56 0.08
N LYS A 106 13.74 -5.55 0.32
CA LYS A 106 13.04 -6.26 -0.76
C LYS A 106 11.62 -5.71 -0.86
N GLN A 107 11.34 -4.99 -1.94
CA GLN A 107 9.99 -4.56 -2.28
C GLN A 107 9.28 -5.67 -3.07
N GLN A 108 8.00 -5.89 -2.76
CA GLN A 108 7.16 -6.90 -3.40
C GLN A 108 5.75 -6.32 -3.61
N ASN A 109 5.05 -6.79 -4.63
CA ASN A 109 3.64 -6.46 -4.81
C ASN A 109 2.82 -7.01 -3.64
N ALA A 110 1.81 -6.26 -3.21
CA ALA A 110 0.95 -6.67 -2.13
C ALA A 110 0.03 -7.81 -2.59
N ILE A 111 0.11 -8.95 -1.91
CA ILE A 111 -0.73 -10.13 -2.15
C ILE A 111 -1.24 -10.62 -0.80
N ALA A 112 -0.32 -10.95 0.10
CA ALA A 112 -0.63 -11.32 1.47
C ALA A 112 0.58 -11.10 2.39
N ILE A 113 0.33 -10.89 3.67
CA ILE A 113 1.31 -10.81 4.75
C ILE A 113 0.97 -11.90 5.76
N ASN A 114 1.91 -12.79 6.04
CA ASN A 114 1.76 -13.78 7.10
C ASN A 114 2.25 -13.19 8.43
N ALA A 115 1.32 -12.91 9.35
CA ALA A 115 1.62 -12.50 10.70
C ALA A 115 1.86 -13.75 11.57
N PHE A 116 3.14 -14.03 11.85
CA PHE A 116 3.54 -15.17 12.64
C PHE A 116 3.12 -15.03 14.11
N LYS A 117 2.73 -16.15 14.71
CA LYS A 117 2.35 -16.20 16.12
C LYS A 117 3.52 -15.76 17.00
N ASP A 118 3.24 -14.81 17.90
CA ASP A 118 4.17 -14.29 18.92
C ASP A 118 5.45 -13.66 18.35
N VAL A 119 5.46 -13.31 17.06
CA VAL A 119 6.55 -12.59 16.39
C VAL A 119 6.00 -11.29 15.84
N LEU A 120 6.61 -10.17 16.23
CA LEU A 120 6.32 -8.87 15.65
C LEU A 120 6.96 -8.79 14.26
N ILE A 121 6.15 -8.58 13.23
CA ILE A 121 6.64 -8.39 11.86
C ILE A 121 6.43 -6.94 11.44
N GLU A 122 7.44 -6.34 10.83
CA GLU A 122 7.36 -4.97 10.31
C GLU A 122 7.31 -4.99 8.78
N LYS A 123 6.51 -4.09 8.22
CA LYS A 123 6.27 -3.94 6.78
C LYS A 123 6.11 -2.48 6.46
N PHE A 124 6.91 -1.96 5.52
CA PHE A 124 6.66 -0.64 4.95
C PHE A 124 5.69 -0.79 3.78
N ILE A 125 4.48 -0.25 3.90
CA ILE A 125 3.37 -0.52 2.98
C ILE A 125 3.06 0.75 2.21
N GLY A 126 2.99 0.64 0.89
CA GLY A 126 2.60 1.73 0.00
C GLY A 126 1.17 1.60 -0.49
N PHE A 127 0.38 2.65 -0.28
CA PHE A 127 -1.02 2.75 -0.66
C PHE A 127 -1.18 3.70 -1.85
N GLN A 128 -2.06 3.37 -2.80
CA GLN A 128 -2.35 4.21 -3.97
C GLN A 128 -3.83 4.21 -4.33
N SER A 129 -4.24 5.22 -5.11
CA SER A 129 -5.62 5.34 -5.58
C SER A 129 -5.89 4.40 -6.76
N VAL A 130 -6.74 3.39 -6.55
CA VAL A 130 -7.15 2.45 -7.61
C VAL A 130 -7.88 3.17 -8.74
N ALA A 131 -8.76 4.12 -8.40
CA ALA A 131 -9.51 4.89 -9.40
C ALA A 131 -8.58 5.67 -10.34
N PHE A 132 -7.51 6.27 -9.80
CA PHE A 132 -6.49 6.93 -10.62
C PHE A 132 -5.73 5.93 -11.50
N LEU A 133 -5.29 4.81 -10.92
CA LEU A 133 -4.52 3.79 -11.63
C LEU A 133 -5.28 3.21 -12.83
N GLU A 134 -6.56 2.86 -12.65
CA GLU A 134 -7.40 2.35 -13.72
C GLU A 134 -7.63 3.39 -14.82
N LYS A 135 -7.94 4.63 -14.44
CA LYS A 135 -8.13 5.71 -15.42
C LYS A 135 -6.83 6.02 -16.17
N ARG A 136 -5.69 6.03 -15.48
CA ARG A 136 -4.38 6.20 -16.12
C ARG A 136 -4.12 5.08 -17.11
N LYS A 137 -4.34 3.82 -16.72
CA LYS A 137 -4.15 2.64 -17.59
C LYS A 137 -4.97 2.75 -18.87
N GLN A 138 -6.23 3.17 -18.77
CA GLN A 138 -7.11 3.38 -19.91
C GLN A 138 -6.58 4.49 -20.84
N LEU A 139 -6.20 5.65 -20.29
CA LEU A 139 -5.69 6.77 -21.10
C LEU A 139 -4.33 6.45 -21.73
N ALA A 140 -3.44 5.80 -20.98
CA ALA A 140 -2.16 5.33 -21.49
C ALA A 140 -2.34 4.35 -22.66
N TYR A 141 -3.28 3.40 -22.55
CA TYR A 141 -3.58 2.48 -23.64
C TYR A 141 -4.07 3.20 -24.91
N LYS A 142 -4.96 4.20 -24.76
CA LYS A 142 -5.43 5.02 -25.89
C LYS A 142 -4.27 5.77 -26.55
N LEU A 143 -3.41 6.41 -25.75
CA LEU A 143 -2.25 7.14 -26.24
C LEU A 143 -1.26 6.22 -26.97
N THR A 144 -0.94 5.05 -26.39
CA THR A 144 -0.08 4.07 -27.04
C THR A 144 -0.65 3.61 -28.37
N THR A 145 -1.95 3.31 -28.43
CA THR A 145 -2.63 2.90 -29.67
C THR A 145 -2.57 4.00 -30.74
N PHE A 146 -2.78 5.25 -30.33
CA PHE A 146 -2.65 6.41 -31.22
C PHE A 146 -1.23 6.53 -31.81
N ILE A 147 -0.20 6.40 -30.96
CA ILE A 147 1.21 6.46 -31.37
C ILE A 147 1.56 5.31 -32.32
N GLU A 148 1.10 4.09 -32.03
CA GLU A 148 1.33 2.92 -32.87
C GLU A 148 0.67 3.07 -34.25
N ASN A 149 -0.54 3.61 -34.32
CA ASN A 149 -1.22 3.90 -35.59
C ASN A 149 -0.47 4.95 -36.43
N GLN A 150 0.20 5.93 -35.80
CA GLN A 150 1.04 6.86 -36.53
C GLN A 150 2.27 6.17 -37.13
N LYS A 151 2.94 5.29 -36.38
CA LYS A 151 4.11 4.52 -36.86
C LYS A 151 3.83 3.70 -38.11
N ILE A 152 2.60 3.20 -38.27
CA ILE A 152 2.18 2.42 -39.44
C ILE A 152 2.05 3.29 -40.69
N ASN A 153 1.67 4.56 -40.53
CA ASN A 153 1.30 5.44 -41.63
C ASN A 153 2.42 6.43 -42.04
N THR A 154 3.33 6.84 -41.13
CA THR A 154 4.50 7.71 -41.39
C THR A 154 5.51 7.64 -40.21
N ASN A 155 6.67 8.32 -40.31
CA ASN A 155 7.52 8.59 -39.13
C ASN A 155 6.72 9.35 -38.07
N VAL A 156 6.89 8.96 -36.79
CA VAL A 156 6.19 9.55 -35.65
C VAL A 156 6.54 11.02 -35.51
N ASP A 157 5.53 11.88 -35.58
CA ASP A 157 5.67 13.31 -35.28
C ASP A 157 5.41 13.54 -33.79
N VAL A 158 6.47 13.91 -33.07
CA VAL A 158 6.43 14.23 -31.64
C VAL A 158 5.46 15.38 -31.34
N ASP A 159 5.39 16.38 -32.20
CA ASP A 159 4.52 17.54 -31.99
C ASP A 159 3.05 17.16 -32.20
N ALA A 160 2.78 16.23 -33.13
CA ALA A 160 1.45 15.66 -33.30
C ALA A 160 0.99 14.86 -32.06
N ILE A 161 1.90 14.12 -31.40
CA ILE A 161 1.60 13.43 -30.13
C ILE A 161 1.24 14.43 -29.04
N LYS A 162 2.06 15.46 -28.83
CA LYS A 162 1.82 16.46 -27.77
C LYS A 162 0.54 17.28 -27.98
N CYS A 163 0.14 17.47 -29.23
CA CYS A 163 -1.12 18.13 -29.59
C CYS A 163 -2.34 17.20 -29.58
N SER A 164 -2.15 15.88 -29.44
CA SER A 164 -3.24 14.90 -29.46
C SER A 164 -4.18 15.06 -28.26
N ASN A 165 -5.44 14.66 -28.44
CA ASN A 165 -6.41 14.68 -27.35
C ASN A 165 -6.02 13.65 -26.27
N GLU A 166 -5.51 12.49 -26.69
CA GLU A 166 -5.08 11.39 -25.83
C GLU A 166 -3.99 11.82 -24.84
N TYR A 167 -2.97 12.53 -25.33
CA TYR A 167 -1.92 13.08 -24.47
C TYR A 167 -2.48 14.13 -23.51
N ASN A 168 -3.30 15.05 -24.01
CA ASN A 168 -3.87 16.12 -23.20
C ASN A 168 -4.83 15.60 -22.12
N GLU A 169 -5.61 14.55 -22.39
CA GLU A 169 -6.43 13.86 -21.40
C GLU A 169 -5.57 13.25 -20.28
N LEU A 170 -4.45 12.62 -20.64
CA LEU A 170 -3.51 12.06 -19.66
C LEU A 170 -2.88 13.15 -18.80
N ILE A 171 -2.37 14.24 -19.39
CA ILE A 171 -1.84 15.37 -18.63
C ILE A 171 -2.90 16.00 -17.72
N ARG A 172 -4.13 16.16 -18.23
CA ARG A 172 -5.24 16.71 -17.44
C ARG A 172 -5.57 15.82 -16.23
N LEU A 173 -5.53 14.49 -16.40
CA LEU A 173 -5.69 13.56 -15.28
C LEU A 173 -4.68 13.86 -14.17
N TYR A 174 -3.40 14.02 -14.49
CA TYR A 174 -2.39 14.34 -13.47
C TYR A 174 -2.59 15.71 -12.83
N LYS A 175 -3.03 16.72 -13.59
CA LYS A 175 -3.27 18.06 -13.03
C LYS A 175 -4.47 18.13 -12.09
N SER A 176 -5.49 17.32 -12.32
CA SER A 176 -6.75 17.41 -11.59
C SER A 176 -6.93 16.38 -10.48
N SER A 177 -6.01 15.42 -10.34
CA SER A 177 -6.21 14.27 -9.43
C SER A 177 -5.49 14.38 -8.10
N LEU A 178 -4.63 15.38 -7.89
CA LEU A 178 -4.03 15.65 -6.58
C LEU A 178 -5.14 16.05 -5.61
N PHE A 179 -5.35 15.24 -4.58
CA PHE A 179 -6.36 15.54 -3.54
C PHE A 179 -5.75 15.99 -2.22
N TRP A 180 -4.43 15.92 -2.06
CA TRP A 180 -3.74 16.39 -0.86
C TRP A 180 -3.91 17.89 -0.68
N LYS A 181 -4.24 18.31 0.54
CA LYS A 181 -4.46 19.69 0.96
C LYS A 181 -3.88 19.91 2.34
N ALA A 182 -3.61 21.16 2.69
CA ALA A 182 -3.10 21.48 4.01
C ALA A 182 -4.23 21.32 5.04
N GLY A 183 -3.88 20.78 6.21
CA GLY A 183 -4.82 20.53 7.30
C GLY A 183 -4.72 19.13 7.89
N ASP A 184 -5.65 18.86 8.79
CA ASP A 184 -5.73 17.61 9.53
C ASP A 184 -6.43 16.52 8.71
N TYR A 185 -5.93 15.30 8.83
CA TYR A 185 -6.47 14.10 8.22
C TYR A 185 -6.73 13.06 9.30
N ASN A 186 -7.91 12.44 9.24
CA ASN A 186 -8.20 11.22 9.98
C ASN A 186 -8.05 10.04 9.03
N ALA A 187 -7.27 9.04 9.44
CA ALA A 187 -7.00 7.86 8.66
C ALA A 187 -7.45 6.60 9.39
N VAL A 188 -8.05 5.68 8.66
CA VAL A 188 -8.42 4.35 9.16
C VAL A 188 -7.87 3.32 8.19
N ALA A 189 -6.89 2.54 8.66
CA ALA A 189 -6.46 1.34 7.97
C ALA A 189 -7.43 0.20 8.32
N LYS A 190 -8.05 -0.38 7.30
CA LYS A 190 -8.93 -1.55 7.39
C LYS A 190 -8.14 -2.76 6.91
N ILE A 191 -7.79 -3.63 7.85
CA ILE A 191 -6.98 -4.83 7.61
C ILE A 191 -7.92 -6.03 7.55
N HIS A 192 -7.98 -6.70 6.41
CA HIS A 192 -8.72 -7.95 6.27
C HIS A 192 -7.85 -9.16 6.67
N VAL A 193 -8.44 -10.07 7.45
CA VAL A 193 -7.80 -11.31 7.91
C VAL A 193 -8.50 -12.50 7.26
N ALA A 194 -7.82 -13.16 6.32
CA ALA A 194 -8.38 -14.24 5.52
C ALA A 194 -8.89 -15.42 6.36
N ASP A 195 -8.16 -15.78 7.42
CA ASP A 195 -8.46 -16.97 8.24
C ASP A 195 -9.77 -16.84 9.03
N THR A 196 -10.16 -15.61 9.39
CA THR A 196 -11.37 -15.32 10.18
C THR A 196 -12.44 -14.58 9.39
N ASN A 197 -12.10 -14.06 8.21
CA ASN A 197 -12.91 -13.15 7.41
C ASN A 197 -13.36 -11.92 8.23
N GLU A 198 -12.49 -11.45 9.12
CA GLU A 198 -12.71 -10.28 9.97
C GLU A 198 -11.94 -9.08 9.41
N ILE A 199 -12.50 -7.89 9.60
CA ILE A 199 -11.83 -6.62 9.30
C ILE A 199 -11.46 -5.96 10.61
N ILE A 200 -10.17 -5.69 10.79
CA ILE A 200 -9.63 -4.97 11.94
C ILE A 200 -9.37 -3.54 11.50
N GLU A 201 -9.89 -2.58 12.25
CA GLU A 201 -9.67 -1.16 11.99
C GLU A 201 -8.57 -0.61 12.90
N HIS A 202 -7.63 0.11 12.31
CA HIS A 202 -6.55 0.79 13.00
C HIS A 202 -6.53 2.27 12.58
N SER A 203 -6.88 3.15 13.51
CA SER A 203 -7.03 4.59 13.26
C SER A 203 -5.80 5.37 13.70
N PHE A 204 -5.48 6.43 12.96
CA PHE A 204 -4.41 7.36 13.28
C PHE A 204 -4.65 8.71 12.58
N ASN A 205 -3.99 9.76 13.05
CA ASN A 205 -4.18 11.11 12.53
C ASN A 205 -2.84 11.71 12.12
N PHE A 206 -2.87 12.57 11.10
CA PHE A 206 -1.70 13.33 10.67
C PHE A 206 -2.13 14.68 10.13
N ARG A 207 -1.17 15.58 9.98
CA ARG A 207 -1.41 16.93 9.44
C ARG A 207 -0.42 17.23 8.33
N LEU A 208 -0.92 17.81 7.25
CA LEU A 208 -0.08 18.37 6.20
C LEU A 208 -0.02 19.90 6.33
N SER A 209 1.19 20.44 6.26
CA SER A 209 1.47 21.87 6.22
C SER A 209 1.37 22.42 4.78
N GLU A 210 1.21 23.74 4.65
CA GLU A 210 1.22 24.40 3.33
C GLU A 210 2.54 24.14 2.58
N LEU A 211 3.67 24.09 3.28
CA LEU A 211 4.99 23.81 2.69
C LEU A 211 5.06 22.39 2.09
N GLU A 212 4.46 21.42 2.76
CA GLU A 212 4.36 20.05 2.24
C GLU A 212 3.46 19.99 1.02
N ILE A 213 2.35 20.72 1.01
CA ILE A 213 1.47 20.80 -0.17
C ILE A 213 2.18 21.47 -1.36
N ASP A 214 2.90 22.57 -1.13
CA ASP A 214 3.73 23.19 -2.16
C ASP A 214 4.78 22.22 -2.73
N THR A 215 5.31 21.36 -1.87
CA THR A 215 6.26 20.30 -2.26
C THR A 215 5.58 19.25 -3.15
N LEU A 216 4.37 18.81 -2.79
CA LEU A 216 3.59 17.86 -3.60
C LEU A 216 3.11 18.46 -4.92
N ASN A 217 2.79 19.76 -4.96
CA ASN A 217 2.42 20.47 -6.18
C ASN A 217 3.55 20.46 -7.23
N LYS A 218 4.82 20.52 -6.81
CA LYS A 218 5.96 20.39 -7.73
C LYS A 218 5.99 19.04 -8.45
N ASN A 219 5.48 17.99 -7.81
CA ASN A 219 5.40 16.67 -8.45
C ASN A 219 4.37 16.62 -9.59
N VAL A 220 3.33 17.47 -9.56
CA VAL A 220 2.36 17.57 -10.66
C VAL A 220 3.06 18.00 -11.94
N GLU A 221 3.95 19.00 -11.85
CA GLU A 221 4.76 19.45 -12.98
C GLU A 221 5.81 18.40 -13.38
N PHE A 222 6.45 17.74 -12.40
CA PHE A 222 7.39 16.67 -12.69
C PHE A 222 6.73 15.47 -13.40
N ALA A 223 5.47 15.17 -13.08
CA ALA A 223 4.72 14.10 -13.73
C ALA A 223 4.61 14.28 -15.25
N LYS A 224 4.48 15.53 -15.73
CA LYS A 224 4.51 15.82 -17.17
C LYS A 224 5.83 15.39 -17.81
N SER A 225 6.96 15.69 -17.18
CA SER A 225 8.29 15.28 -17.66
C SER A 225 8.41 13.76 -17.73
N VAL A 226 7.87 13.05 -16.73
CA VAL A 226 7.83 11.58 -16.71
C VAL A 226 6.98 11.02 -17.85
N ILE A 227 5.82 11.61 -18.13
CA ILE A 227 4.93 11.21 -19.24
C ILE A 227 5.60 11.48 -20.59
N ASP A 228 6.26 12.62 -20.75
CA ASP A 228 7.02 12.94 -21.96
C ASP A 228 8.12 11.89 -22.20
N CYS A 229 8.88 11.52 -21.17
CA CYS A 229 9.91 10.48 -21.31
C CYS A 229 9.26 9.10 -21.59
N GLU A 230 8.13 8.77 -20.99
CA GLU A 230 7.50 7.46 -21.15
C GLU A 230 6.89 7.24 -22.54
N PHE A 231 6.19 8.25 -23.07
CA PHE A 231 5.38 8.10 -24.29
C PHE A 231 5.95 8.82 -25.52
N VAL A 232 6.74 9.87 -25.34
CA VAL A 232 7.23 10.71 -26.44
C VAL A 232 8.68 10.39 -26.77
N ASP A 233 9.55 10.37 -25.77
CA ASP A 233 10.98 10.14 -25.95
C ASP A 233 11.56 9.23 -24.86
N SER A 234 11.42 7.91 -25.10
CA SER A 234 11.90 6.86 -24.18
C SER A 234 13.41 6.76 -24.08
N SER A 235 14.16 7.51 -24.90
CA SER A 235 15.62 7.58 -24.79
C SER A 235 16.07 8.53 -23.67
N LYS A 236 15.20 9.46 -23.26
CA LYS A 236 15.46 10.40 -22.19
C LYS A 236 15.02 9.83 -20.84
N GLN A 237 15.71 10.29 -19.81
CA GLN A 237 15.28 10.10 -18.43
C GLN A 237 14.74 11.42 -17.89
N PRO A 238 13.68 11.39 -17.06
CA PRO A 238 13.16 12.59 -16.44
C PRO A 238 14.22 13.16 -15.48
N THR A 239 14.57 14.43 -15.67
CA THR A 239 15.51 15.12 -14.78
C THR A 239 14.79 15.53 -13.49
N GLY A 240 15.07 14.84 -12.40
CA GLY A 240 14.51 15.14 -11.07
C GLY A 240 14.11 13.88 -10.31
N THR A 241 13.50 14.07 -9.15
CA THR A 241 13.00 13.00 -8.30
C THR A 241 11.62 13.36 -7.75
N TRP A 242 10.84 12.34 -7.44
CA TRP A 242 9.58 12.53 -6.71
C TRP A 242 9.87 13.05 -5.31
N LEU A 243 9.19 14.13 -4.94
CA LEU A 243 9.26 14.69 -3.60
C LEU A 243 8.19 14.06 -2.71
N TRP A 244 8.55 13.83 -1.45
CA TRP A 244 7.65 13.24 -0.46
C TRP A 244 7.49 14.21 0.71
N ALA A 245 6.26 14.40 1.14
CA ALA A 245 5.95 15.02 2.43
C ALA A 245 6.07 13.96 3.53
N LYS A 246 6.54 14.37 4.70
CA LYS A 246 6.87 13.46 5.81
C LYS A 246 6.15 13.88 7.09
N PRO A 247 4.81 13.81 7.11
CA PRO A 247 4.06 14.23 8.28
C PRO A 247 4.26 13.26 9.43
N THR A 248 4.27 13.81 10.64
CA THR A 248 4.20 13.02 11.87
C THR A 248 2.79 12.46 12.06
N ILE A 249 2.72 11.20 12.48
CA ILE A 249 1.48 10.49 12.79
C ILE A 249 1.29 10.39 14.31
N ASN A 250 0.04 10.58 14.75
CA ASN A 250 -0.41 10.41 16.14
C ASN A 250 -1.53 9.38 16.26
#